data_AF-A0A368X6L5-F1
#
_entry.id   AF-A0A368X6L5-F1
#
_cell.length_a   1.000
_cell.length_b   1.000
_cell.length_c   1.000
_cell.angle_alpha   90.00
_cell.angle_beta   90.00
_cell.angle_gamma   90.00
#
_symmetry.space_group_name_H-M   'P 1'
#
loop_
_entity.id
_entity.type
_entity.pdbx_description
1 polymer ?
#
loop_
_entity_poly.entity_id
_entity_poly.type
_entity_poly.pdbx_seq_one_letter_code
_entity_poly.pdbx_strand_id
1 'polypeptide(L)'
;MTAPAADKVEELRALGWKQRELLGFAERFGPLWTLKEERGWAYGVLAEDEHLNPDGAVHGGALTSLLDHALSAIAWELIGRRPCVTVQLDAQFLNAAATGDFLVARGQLIQATGSLAFMRGTVSVHDKPILNGSAVMKVLGARK
;
A
#
# COMPACT_ATOMS: atom_id res chain seq x y z
N MET A 1 5.40 23.96 14.26
CA MET A 1 6.38 23.47 13.28
C MET A 1 5.61 22.71 12.22
N THR A 2 5.29 23.35 11.09
CA THR A 2 4.32 22.84 10.08
C THR A 2 4.87 22.86 8.65
N ALA A 3 6.18 23.07 8.48
CA ALA A 3 6.85 23.18 7.17
C ALA A 3 7.24 21.84 6.48
N PRO A 4 7.69 20.77 7.16
CA PRO A 4 8.35 19.66 6.47
C PRO A 4 7.40 18.77 5.63
N ALA A 5 6.10 18.74 5.95
CA ALA A 5 5.13 17.95 5.19
C ALA A 5 4.79 18.60 3.84
N ALA A 6 4.69 19.94 3.77
CA ALA A 6 4.32 20.66 2.56
C ALA A 6 5.40 20.52 1.47
N ASP A 7 6.67 20.67 1.84
CA ASP A 7 7.80 20.51 0.93
C ASP A 7 7.86 19.08 0.36
N LYS A 8 7.60 18.07 1.19
CA LYS A 8 7.58 16.66 0.77
C LYS A 8 6.42 16.37 -0.19
N VAL A 9 5.24 16.94 0.06
CA VAL A 9 4.07 16.83 -0.82
C VAL A 9 4.36 17.37 -2.22
N GLU A 10 5.04 18.52 -2.31
CA GLU A 10 5.44 19.10 -3.59
C GLU A 10 6.51 18.27 -4.30
N GLU A 11 7.50 17.76 -3.57
CA GLU A 11 8.51 16.83 -4.09
C GLU A 11 7.86 15.58 -4.68
N LEU A 12 6.93 14.95 -3.96
CA LEU A 12 6.22 13.75 -4.43
C LEU A 12 5.43 14.03 -5.72
N ARG A 13 4.75 15.18 -5.80
CA ARG A 13 4.04 15.61 -7.02
C ARG A 13 4.99 15.82 -8.19
N ALA A 14 6.15 16.43 -7.96
CA ALA A 14 7.18 16.63 -8.98
C ALA A 14 7.75 15.28 -9.48
N LEU A 15 7.85 14.28 -8.59
CA LEU A 15 8.21 12.89 -8.93
C LEU A 15 7.06 12.11 -9.59
N GLY A 16 5.92 12.74 -9.87
CA GLY A 16 4.79 12.15 -10.59
C GLY A 16 3.79 11.40 -9.72
N TRP A 17 3.95 11.42 -8.40
CA TRP A 17 2.97 10.83 -7.48
C TRP A 17 1.68 11.64 -7.47
N LYS A 18 0.56 10.92 -7.47
CA LYS A 18 -0.78 11.50 -7.44
C LYS A 18 -1.52 11.04 -6.20
N GLN A 19 -1.87 12.00 -5.35
CA GLN A 19 -2.72 11.77 -4.20
C GLN A 19 -4.13 11.35 -4.65
N ARG A 20 -4.73 10.42 -3.92
CA ARG A 20 -6.07 9.88 -4.17
C ARG A 20 -6.92 10.11 -2.93
N GLU A 21 -8.09 10.66 -3.17
CA GLU A 21 -9.14 10.67 -2.17
C GLU A 21 -9.79 9.29 -2.14
N LEU A 22 -9.71 8.65 -0.98
CA LEU A 22 -10.40 7.40 -0.70
C LEU A 22 -11.50 7.67 0.31
N LEU A 23 -12.53 6.82 0.30
CA LEU A 23 -13.64 6.89 1.24
C LEU A 23 -13.54 5.76 2.26
N GLY A 24 -14.09 5.99 3.46
CA GLY A 24 -14.24 4.96 4.49
C GLY A 24 -12.92 4.62 5.17
N PHE A 25 -12.66 3.32 5.42
CA PHE A 25 -11.45 2.91 6.16
C PHE A 25 -10.15 3.38 5.50
N ALA A 26 -10.11 3.44 4.17
CA ALA A 26 -8.87 3.79 3.49
C ALA A 26 -8.49 5.28 3.58
N GLU A 27 -9.44 6.14 3.96
CA GLU A 27 -9.17 7.52 4.34
C GLU A 27 -8.36 7.60 5.64
N ARG A 28 -8.55 6.63 6.55
CA ARG A 28 -7.97 6.62 7.92
C ARG A 28 -6.48 6.27 7.97
N PHE A 29 -5.97 5.54 6.98
CA PHE A 29 -4.53 5.22 6.89
C PHE A 29 -3.82 6.06 5.82
N GLY A 30 -4.57 6.93 5.13
CA GLY A 30 -4.07 7.81 4.11
C GLY A 30 -3.56 9.15 4.67
N PRO A 31 -3.27 10.13 3.79
CA PRO A 31 -3.66 10.14 2.37
C PRO A 31 -2.89 9.14 1.49
N LEU A 32 -3.59 8.47 0.58
CA LEU A 32 -2.98 7.53 -0.36
C LEU A 32 -2.37 8.25 -1.56
N TRP A 33 -1.15 7.87 -1.92
CA TRP A 33 -0.45 8.29 -3.13
C TRP A 33 -0.35 7.13 -4.12
N THR A 34 -0.37 7.46 -5.41
CA THR A 34 -0.26 6.47 -6.50
C THR A 34 0.73 6.93 -7.55
N LEU A 35 1.53 5.99 -8.05
CA LEU A 35 2.45 6.20 -9.17
C LEU A 35 2.31 5.02 -10.15
N LYS A 36 2.13 5.34 -11.44
CA LYS A 36 2.20 4.33 -12.49
C LYS A 36 3.67 4.10 -12.83
N GLU A 37 4.12 2.85 -12.69
CA GLU A 37 5.48 2.43 -13.04
C GLU A 37 5.44 1.50 -14.26
N GLU A 38 6.58 1.25 -14.90
CA GLU A 38 6.67 0.35 -16.06
C GLU A 38 6.09 -1.05 -15.76
N ARG A 39 6.32 -1.55 -14.55
CA ARG A 39 5.95 -2.92 -14.12
C ARG A 39 4.62 -2.98 -13.36
N GLY A 40 3.86 -1.89 -13.25
CA GLY A 40 2.59 -1.88 -12.55
C GLY A 40 2.25 -0.57 -11.88
N TRP A 41 1.82 -0.66 -10.62
CA TRP A 41 1.44 0.48 -9.80
C TRP A 41 2.19 0.42 -8.48
N ALA A 42 2.66 1.57 -8.03
CA ALA A 42 3.14 1.78 -6.67
C ALA A 42 2.12 2.62 -5.90
N TYR A 43 1.99 2.30 -4.61
CA TYR A 43 1.07 2.94 -3.68
C TYR A 43 1.87 3.46 -2.50
N GLY A 44 1.55 4.64 -1.98
CA GLY A 44 2.33 5.18 -0.87
C GLY A 44 1.53 6.00 0.12
N VAL A 45 2.11 6.16 1.30
CA VAL A 45 1.61 6.99 2.39
C VAL A 45 2.79 7.77 2.94
N LEU A 46 2.62 9.09 3.07
CA LEU A 46 3.56 9.91 3.82
C LEU A 46 3.22 9.73 5.30
N ALA A 47 4.13 9.17 6.08
CA ALA A 47 3.90 8.91 7.49
C ALA A 47 3.77 10.23 8.27
N GLU A 48 2.74 10.30 9.10
CA GLU A 48 2.42 11.42 9.98
C GLU A 48 2.20 10.89 11.40
N ASP A 49 2.12 11.78 12.40
CA ASP A 49 2.02 11.38 13.81
C ASP A 49 0.82 10.48 14.10
N GLU A 50 -0.28 10.63 13.35
CA GLU A 50 -1.47 9.79 13.43
C GLU A 50 -1.23 8.32 13.04
N HIS A 51 -0.15 8.06 12.29
CA HIS A 51 0.23 6.71 11.85
C HIS A 51 1.13 5.99 12.85
N LEU A 52 1.60 6.66 13.90
CA LEU A 52 2.56 6.09 14.83
C LEU A 52 1.91 5.20 15.90
N ASN A 53 2.70 4.28 16.44
CA ASN A 53 2.42 3.57 17.67
C ASN A 53 2.93 4.39 18.88
N PRO A 54 2.65 3.97 20.13
CA PRO A 54 3.10 4.68 21.34
C PRO A 54 4.62 4.82 21.47
N ASP A 55 5.41 3.99 20.79
CA ASP A 55 6.89 4.04 20.78
C ASP A 55 7.45 4.97 19.69
N GLY A 56 6.59 5.66 18.93
CA GLY A 56 6.99 6.63 17.90
C GLY A 56 7.38 6.03 16.55
N ALA A 57 7.16 4.73 16.34
CA ALA A 57 7.34 4.07 15.04
C ALA A 57 5.99 3.93 14.32
N VAL A 58 5.98 3.88 12.98
CA VAL A 58 4.75 3.64 12.21
C VAL A 58 4.10 2.33 12.67
N HIS A 59 2.82 2.41 13.04
CA HIS A 59 2.07 1.29 13.57
C HIS A 59 1.99 0.14 12.55
N GLY A 60 2.20 -1.10 13.00
CA GLY A 60 2.17 -2.27 12.10
C GLY A 60 0.84 -2.43 11.36
N GLY A 61 -0.26 -2.01 11.99
CA GLY A 61 -1.59 -1.95 11.36
C GLY A 61 -1.68 -0.95 10.19
N ALA A 62 -1.00 0.20 10.26
CA ALA A 62 -0.96 1.17 9.16
C ALA A 62 -0.16 0.61 7.98
N LEU A 63 1.02 0.02 8.24
CA LEU A 63 1.84 -0.65 7.23
C LEU A 63 1.08 -1.80 6.54
N THR A 64 0.38 -2.61 7.33
CA THR A 64 -0.39 -3.75 6.83
C THR A 64 -1.59 -3.30 6.01
N SER A 65 -2.26 -2.21 6.41
CA SER A 65 -3.39 -1.62 5.68
C SER A 65 -2.97 -1.05 4.32
N LEU A 66 -1.81 -0.36 4.28
CA LEU A 66 -1.21 0.07 3.02
C LEU A 66 -0.88 -1.12 2.10
N LEU A 67 -0.24 -2.18 2.66
CA LEU A 67 0.11 -3.36 1.87
C LEU A 67 -1.12 -4.11 1.36
N ASP A 68 -2.14 -4.31 2.19
CA ASP A 68 -3.41 -4.94 1.81
C ASP A 68 -4.09 -4.19 0.66
N HIS A 69 -4.23 -2.87 0.81
CA HIS A 69 -4.81 -2.02 -0.22
C HIS A 69 -4.04 -2.11 -1.54
N ALA A 70 -2.71 -1.97 -1.48
CA ALA A 70 -1.85 -2.01 -2.66
C ALA A 70 -1.96 -3.36 -3.37
N LEU A 71 -1.84 -4.48 -2.64
CA LEU A 71 -1.93 -5.81 -3.21
C LEU A 71 -3.31 -6.10 -3.81
N SER A 72 -4.38 -5.64 -3.15
CA SER A 72 -5.74 -5.78 -3.65
C SER A 72 -5.97 -5.01 -4.95
N ALA A 73 -5.52 -3.75 -5.01
CA ALA A 73 -5.65 -2.91 -6.20
C ALA A 73 -4.81 -3.42 -7.38
N ILE A 74 -3.59 -3.90 -7.11
CA ILE A 74 -2.73 -4.54 -8.12
C ILE A 74 -3.35 -5.86 -8.60
N ALA A 75 -3.82 -6.71 -7.69
CA ALA A 75 -4.47 -7.96 -8.04
C ALA A 75 -5.67 -7.70 -8.94
N TRP A 76 -6.56 -6.77 -8.56
CA TRP A 76 -7.73 -6.37 -9.33
C TRP A 76 -7.35 -5.99 -10.77
N GLU A 77 -6.35 -5.13 -10.97
CA GLU A 77 -5.89 -4.75 -12.31
C GLU A 77 -5.39 -5.98 -13.10
N LEU A 78 -4.52 -6.79 -12.50
CA LEU A 78 -3.86 -7.93 -13.17
C LEU A 78 -4.82 -9.10 -13.48
N ILE A 79 -5.92 -9.26 -12.74
CA ILE A 79 -6.92 -10.31 -13.00
C ILE A 79 -8.04 -9.86 -13.93
N GLY A 80 -7.86 -8.75 -14.66
CA GLY A 80 -8.83 -8.22 -15.61
C GLY A 80 -9.95 -7.42 -14.95
N ARG A 81 -9.62 -6.67 -13.89
CA ARG A 81 -10.55 -5.78 -13.16
C ARG A 81 -11.77 -6.50 -12.58
N ARG A 82 -11.62 -7.80 -12.29
CA ARG A 82 -12.62 -8.60 -11.58
C ARG A 82 -12.57 -8.26 -10.09
N PRO A 83 -13.71 -7.99 -9.43
CA PRO A 83 -13.71 -7.71 -7.99
C PRO A 83 -13.07 -8.85 -7.21
N CYS A 84 -12.23 -8.50 -6.23
CA CYS A 84 -11.60 -9.46 -5.35
C CYS A 84 -11.51 -8.91 -3.93
N VAL A 85 -11.41 -9.83 -2.95
CA VAL A 85 -11.27 -9.50 -1.53
C VAL A 85 -10.15 -10.30 -0.92
N THR A 86 -9.41 -9.71 0.03
CA THR A 86 -8.35 -10.41 0.76
C THR A 86 -8.97 -11.48 1.65
N VAL A 87 -8.48 -12.72 1.56
CA VAL A 87 -8.88 -13.82 2.46
C VAL A 87 -7.75 -14.26 3.39
N GLN A 88 -6.52 -13.91 3.06
CA GLN A 88 -5.34 -14.13 3.90
C GLN A 88 -4.30 -13.06 3.55
N LEU A 89 -3.63 -12.53 4.58
CA LEU A 89 -2.46 -11.66 4.45
C LEU A 89 -1.46 -12.05 5.54
N ASP A 90 -0.28 -12.47 5.13
CA ASP A 90 0.88 -12.68 6.00
C ASP A 90 1.86 -11.53 5.83
N ALA A 91 2.30 -10.95 6.93
CA ALA A 91 3.18 -9.79 6.96
C ALA A 91 4.40 -10.06 7.88
N GLN A 92 5.59 -9.75 7.37
CA GLN A 92 6.87 -9.86 8.07
C GLN A 92 7.47 -8.46 8.22
N PHE A 93 7.56 -7.95 9.44
CA PHE A 93 8.12 -6.65 9.77
C PHE A 93 9.64 -6.75 9.90
N LEU A 94 10.36 -6.02 9.05
CA LEU A 94 11.82 -6.14 8.91
C LEU A 94 12.56 -4.95 9.53
N ASN A 95 11.99 -3.75 9.42
CA ASN A 95 12.56 -2.51 9.93
C ASN A 95 11.45 -1.59 10.44
N ALA A 96 11.81 -0.62 11.28
CA ALA A 96 10.92 0.47 11.67
C ALA A 96 10.91 1.59 10.60
N ALA A 97 9.80 2.31 10.53
CA ALA A 97 9.64 3.58 9.84
C ALA A 97 9.15 4.65 10.83
N ALA A 98 9.36 5.93 10.54
CA ALA A 98 9.04 7.06 11.41
C ALA A 98 8.21 8.14 10.69
N THR A 99 7.71 9.13 11.43
CA THR A 99 7.06 10.32 10.84
C THR A 99 7.97 10.96 9.80
N GLY A 100 7.40 11.37 8.66
CA GLY A 100 8.08 11.97 7.53
C GLY A 100 8.63 10.96 6.52
N ASP A 101 8.70 9.67 6.87
CA ASP A 101 9.05 8.63 5.91
C ASP A 101 7.94 8.48 4.86
N PHE A 102 8.32 8.39 3.59
CA PHE A 102 7.39 8.04 2.53
C PHE A 102 7.40 6.53 2.30
N LEU A 103 6.36 5.88 2.82
CA LEU A 103 6.15 4.44 2.72
C LEU A 103 5.66 4.08 1.32
N VAL A 104 6.35 3.19 0.62
CA VAL A 104 5.99 2.77 -0.73
C VAL A 104 5.75 1.27 -0.78
N ALA A 105 4.50 0.91 -1.08
CA ALA A 105 4.04 -0.45 -1.35
C ALA A 105 4.07 -0.79 -2.84
N ARG A 106 4.65 -1.95 -3.16
CA ARG A 106 4.64 -2.58 -4.48
C ARG A 106 4.30 -4.05 -4.36
N GLY A 107 3.80 -4.64 -5.44
CA GLY A 107 3.47 -6.06 -5.45
C GLY A 107 3.37 -6.65 -6.85
N GLN A 108 3.30 -7.97 -6.87
CA GLN A 108 3.22 -8.77 -8.08
C GLN A 108 2.29 -9.96 -7.90
N LEU A 109 1.62 -10.34 -8.99
CA LEU A 109 0.86 -11.57 -9.08
C LEU A 109 1.82 -12.75 -9.26
N ILE A 110 1.79 -13.69 -8.33
CA ILE A 110 2.57 -14.93 -8.40
C ILE A 110 1.82 -15.97 -9.23
N GLN A 111 0.52 -16.12 -8.98
CA GLN A 111 -0.34 -17.06 -9.68
C GLN A 111 -1.80 -16.60 -9.61
N ALA A 112 -2.55 -16.80 -10.69
CA ALA A 112 -4.00 -16.70 -10.68
C ALA A 112 -4.62 -18.06 -11.03
N THR A 113 -5.73 -18.37 -10.38
CA THR A 113 -6.59 -19.51 -10.69
C THR A 113 -7.98 -18.98 -11.07
N GLY A 114 -8.96 -19.88 -11.24
CA GLY A 114 -10.34 -19.47 -11.48
C GLY A 114 -10.93 -18.62 -10.36
N SER A 115 -10.57 -18.89 -9.10
CA SER A 115 -11.21 -18.23 -7.94
C SER A 115 -10.27 -17.57 -6.93
N LEU A 116 -8.96 -17.72 -7.09
CA LEU A 116 -7.94 -17.15 -6.20
C LEU A 116 -6.83 -16.47 -6.98
N ALA A 117 -6.29 -15.37 -6.44
CA ALA A 117 -5.05 -14.74 -6.89
C ALA A 117 -4.04 -14.67 -5.72
N PHE A 118 -2.83 -15.14 -5.97
CA PHE A 118 -1.74 -15.20 -5.01
C PHE A 118 -0.77 -14.06 -5.28
N MET A 119 -0.60 -13.19 -4.29
CA MET A 119 0.17 -11.95 -4.39
C MET A 119 1.39 -12.00 -3.47
N ARG A 120 2.45 -11.32 -3.87
CA ARG A 120 3.57 -10.95 -2.99
C ARG A 120 3.82 -9.46 -3.10
N GLY A 121 4.13 -8.82 -1.99
CA GLY A 121 4.48 -7.40 -1.99
C GLY A 121 5.42 -7.01 -0.87
N THR A 122 5.85 -5.76 -0.94
CA THR A 122 6.78 -5.14 0.01
C THR A 122 6.38 -3.71 0.25
N VAL A 123 6.55 -3.22 1.47
CA VAL A 123 6.58 -1.79 1.80
C VAL A 123 8.04 -1.39 2.05
N SER A 124 8.48 -0.27 1.48
CA SER A 124 9.85 0.23 1.58
C SER A 124 9.89 1.74 1.81
N VAL A 125 11.00 2.21 2.38
CA VAL A 125 11.35 3.65 2.49
C VAL A 125 12.74 3.80 1.90
N HIS A 126 12.91 4.66 0.88
CA HIS A 126 14.18 4.84 0.17
C HIS A 126 14.83 3.49 -0.22
N ASP A 127 14.03 2.58 -0.80
CA ASP A 127 14.42 1.21 -1.18
C ASP A 127 14.84 0.28 -0.03
N LYS A 128 14.84 0.74 1.22
CA LYS A 128 15.01 -0.11 2.39
C LYS A 128 13.69 -0.83 2.72
N PRO A 129 13.66 -2.16 2.77
CA PRO A 129 12.43 -2.90 3.06
C PRO A 129 12.00 -2.73 4.52
N ILE A 130 10.74 -2.33 4.71
CA ILE A 130 10.09 -2.15 6.02
C ILE A 130 9.21 -3.36 6.35
N LEU A 131 8.43 -3.81 5.36
CA LEU A 131 7.49 -4.92 5.48
C LEU A 131 7.57 -5.79 4.23
N ASN A 132 7.61 -7.10 4.40
CA ASN A 132 7.31 -8.06 3.33
C ASN A 132 5.94 -8.68 3.57
N GLY A 133 5.23 -9.07 2.52
CA GLY A 133 4.02 -9.86 2.70
C GLY A 133 3.61 -10.71 1.52
N SER A 134 2.75 -11.67 1.82
CA SER A 134 2.07 -12.54 0.87
C SER A 134 0.58 -12.49 1.13
N ALA A 135 -0.23 -12.36 0.08
CA ALA A 135 -1.67 -12.28 0.21
C ALA A 135 -2.37 -13.26 -0.73
N VAL A 136 -3.53 -13.73 -0.30
CA VAL A 136 -4.46 -14.50 -1.14
C VAL A 136 -5.74 -13.70 -1.29
N MET A 137 -6.11 -13.44 -2.54
CA MET A 137 -7.32 -12.73 -2.91
C MET A 137 -8.36 -13.72 -3.43
N LYS A 138 -9.58 -13.68 -2.90
CA LYS A 138 -10.73 -14.37 -3.51
C LYS A 138 -11.27 -13.53 -4.66
N VAL A 139 -11.25 -14.09 -5.86
CA VAL A 139 -11.91 -13.48 -7.02
C VAL A 139 -13.41 -13.74 -6.91
N LEU A 140 -14.19 -12.67 -6.95
CA LEU A 140 -15.64 -12.74 -6.87
C LEU A 140 -16.22 -12.97 -8.27
N GLY A 141 -17.22 -13.85 -8.36
CA GLY A 141 -17.98 -14.04 -9.60
C GLY A 141 -18.81 -12.78 -9.92
N ALA A 142 -19.37 -12.74 -11.14
CA ALA A 142 -20.40 -11.78 -11.46
C ALA A 142 -21.53 -11.91 -10.41
N ARG A 143 -21.94 -10.79 -9.80
CA ARG A 143 -23.13 -10.79 -8.94
C ARG A 143 -24.30 -11.22 -9.84
N LYS A 144 -25.02 -12.27 -9.44
CA LYS A 144 -26.33 -12.60 -10.03
C LYS A 144 -27.33 -11.53 -9.66
#